data_AF-A0A497LB56-F1
#
_entry.id   AF-A0A497LB56-F1
#
_cell.length_a   1.000
_cell.length_b   1.000
_cell.length_c   1.000
_cell.angle_alpha   90.00
_cell.angle_beta   90.00
_cell.angle_gamma   90.00
#
_symmetry.space_group_name_H-M   'P 1'
#
loop_
_entity.id
_entity.type
_entity.pdbx_description
1 polymer ?
#
loop_
_entity_poly.entity_id
_entity_poly.type
_entity_poly.pdbx_seq_one_letter_code
_entity_poly.pdbx_strand_id
1 'polypeptide(L)'
;MPLFEVGFATIVDFFYGLAEAMDKLREDGAHIIYYPRSLPDHLEIPRKGTLRVKYGFPVFQKGGVCMDITTVEQGQVAEDAGAVSVMVLDKLPYDVRKSGGVARMADVKLIEEVMDHLTIPVSAKVRIGHYMEARILEAVGVDLIDESEVLTPVDEKHHINKWEFSVPFVNGARDLGEALRRITEGASMIRTKGEAGTGNVAEAVRHMKQIMGEIQALRCMSPEERLNKAREYGVPHELVELTARLGRLPVVNFAAGGIATPADAALMMYLGADGVFVGSGIFKSQDPRERAEAIVIAVGMWDDPEAVVEAQRMISEGKSMMGIDIRKLRPEELLQVRGV
;
A
#
# COMPACT_ATOMS: atom_id res chain seq x y z
N MET A 1 -46.68 -12.29 -4.35
CA MET A 1 -47.07 -11.10 -5.14
C MET A 1 -45.91 -10.12 -5.07
N PRO A 2 -45.32 -9.71 -6.21
CA PRO A 2 -44.39 -8.58 -6.21
C PRO A 2 -45.16 -7.37 -5.66
N LEU A 3 -44.56 -6.64 -4.71
CA LEU A 3 -45.24 -5.52 -4.05
C LEU A 3 -45.46 -4.33 -4.99
N PHE A 4 -44.69 -4.21 -6.08
CA PHE A 4 -44.93 -3.28 -7.20
C PHE A 4 -44.34 -3.85 -8.49
N GLU A 5 -45.03 -3.69 -9.61
CA GLU A 5 -44.50 -3.95 -10.96
C GLU A 5 -44.29 -2.58 -11.61
N VAL A 6 -43.03 -2.14 -11.75
CA VAL A 6 -42.70 -0.84 -12.34
C VAL A 6 -42.35 -1.09 -13.80
N GLY A 7 -43.25 -0.68 -14.70
CA GLY A 7 -43.03 -0.80 -16.13
C GLY A 7 -41.84 0.03 -16.60
N PHE A 8 -41.13 -0.41 -17.65
CA PHE A 8 -40.00 0.30 -18.23
C PHE A 8 -40.30 1.79 -18.50
N ALA A 9 -41.51 2.10 -18.98
CA ALA A 9 -41.96 3.48 -19.21
C ALA A 9 -41.94 4.33 -17.93
N THR A 10 -42.38 3.78 -16.79
CA THR A 10 -42.40 4.50 -15.51
C THR A 10 -40.99 4.77 -14.98
N ILE A 11 -40.05 3.86 -15.23
CA ILE A 11 -38.63 4.06 -14.92
C ILE A 11 -38.06 5.18 -15.79
N VAL A 12 -38.34 5.14 -17.10
CA VAL A 12 -37.88 6.16 -18.05
C VAL A 12 -38.44 7.54 -17.68
N ASP A 13 -39.73 7.65 -17.40
CA ASP A 13 -40.38 8.90 -17.01
C ASP A 13 -39.80 9.46 -15.69
N PHE A 14 -39.46 8.59 -14.74
CA PHE A 14 -38.80 8.99 -13.50
C PHE A 14 -37.42 9.63 -13.77
N PHE A 15 -36.59 9.02 -14.62
CA PHE A 15 -35.28 9.56 -14.95
C PHE A 15 -35.36 10.82 -15.81
N TYR A 16 -36.33 10.93 -16.72
CA TYR A 16 -36.58 12.19 -17.45
C TYR A 16 -37.02 13.32 -16.51
N GLY A 17 -37.92 13.04 -15.57
CA GLY A 17 -38.33 14.02 -14.55
C GLY A 17 -37.16 14.46 -13.66
N LEU A 18 -36.23 13.54 -13.35
CA LEU A 18 -35.00 13.87 -12.61
C LEU A 18 -34.06 14.77 -13.42
N ALA A 19 -33.93 14.51 -14.73
CA ALA A 19 -33.12 15.32 -15.64
C ALA A 19 -33.68 16.73 -15.80
N GLU A 20 -34.99 16.87 -15.99
CA GLU A 20 -35.64 18.19 -16.05
C GLU A 20 -35.52 18.97 -14.73
N ALA A 21 -35.64 18.29 -13.59
CA ALA A 21 -35.42 18.91 -12.28
C ALA A 21 -33.96 19.39 -12.13
N MET A 22 -33.00 18.61 -12.62
CA MET A 22 -31.59 18.99 -12.64
C MET A 22 -31.31 20.20 -13.54
N ASP A 23 -31.95 20.28 -14.70
CA ASP A 23 -31.79 21.41 -15.61
C ASP A 23 -32.39 22.70 -15.03
N LYS A 24 -33.56 22.62 -14.38
CA LYS A 24 -34.12 23.76 -13.63
C LYS A 24 -33.21 24.23 -12.49
N LEU A 25 -32.63 23.29 -11.73
CA LEU A 25 -31.66 23.63 -10.68
C LEU A 25 -30.42 24.31 -11.25
N ARG A 26 -29.97 23.92 -12.45
CA ARG A 26 -28.86 24.60 -13.15
C ARG A 26 -29.23 26.01 -13.59
N GLU A 27 -30.43 26.22 -14.12
CA GLU A 27 -30.95 27.54 -14.51
C GLU A 27 -31.07 28.48 -13.31
N ASP A 28 -31.50 27.96 -12.16
CA ASP A 28 -31.62 28.71 -10.90
C ASP A 28 -30.26 28.97 -10.19
N GLY A 29 -29.14 28.61 -10.82
CA GLY A 29 -27.80 28.78 -10.27
C GLY A 29 -27.45 27.83 -9.12
N ALA A 30 -28.33 26.85 -8.83
CA ALA A 30 -28.05 25.75 -7.92
C ALA A 30 -27.18 24.71 -8.64
N HIS A 31 -25.88 25.03 -8.78
CA HIS A 31 -24.92 24.09 -9.34
C HIS A 31 -24.87 22.82 -8.49
N ILE A 32 -25.19 21.67 -9.11
CA ILE A 32 -24.82 20.36 -8.57
C ILE A 32 -23.30 20.32 -8.58
N ILE A 33 -22.71 20.57 -7.40
CA ILE A 33 -21.29 20.50 -7.18
C ILE A 33 -20.89 19.02 -7.28
N TYR A 34 -20.38 18.62 -8.44
CA TYR A 34 -19.68 17.34 -8.55
C TYR A 34 -18.41 17.44 -7.72
N TYR A 35 -18.22 16.52 -6.79
CA TYR A 35 -16.99 16.40 -6.04
C TYR A 35 -16.09 15.34 -6.69
N PRO A 36 -14.78 15.63 -6.80
CA PRO A 36 -14.13 16.87 -6.37
C PRO A 36 -14.36 18.02 -7.37
N ARG A 37 -14.54 19.24 -6.84
CA ARG A 37 -14.55 20.46 -7.65
C ARG A 37 -13.24 20.57 -8.43
N SER A 38 -13.27 21.19 -9.61
CA SER A 38 -12.02 21.53 -10.31
C SER A 38 -11.13 22.36 -9.38
N LEU A 39 -9.83 22.06 -9.40
CA LEU A 39 -8.86 22.89 -8.68
C LEU A 39 -8.89 24.31 -9.29
N PRO A 40 -8.69 25.36 -8.48
CA PRO A 40 -8.54 26.71 -9.00
C PRO A 40 -7.31 26.79 -9.92
N ASP A 41 -7.38 27.65 -10.93
CA ASP A 41 -6.31 27.84 -11.94
C ASP A 41 -4.96 28.23 -11.32
N HIS A 42 -5.01 28.84 -10.12
CA HIS A 42 -3.85 29.22 -9.34
C HIS A 42 -4.03 28.81 -7.87
N LEU A 43 -3.22 27.83 -7.44
CA LEU A 43 -3.05 27.50 -6.04
C LEU A 43 -2.10 28.52 -5.40
N GLU A 44 -2.61 29.42 -4.56
CA GLU A 44 -1.77 30.22 -3.67
C GLU A 44 -0.96 29.28 -2.77
N ILE A 45 0.32 29.11 -3.09
CA ILE A 45 1.37 28.35 -2.37
C ILE A 45 0.86 27.00 -1.84
N PRO A 46 1.04 25.88 -2.56
CA PRO A 46 0.74 24.58 -1.98
C PRO A 46 1.55 24.40 -0.69
N ARG A 47 0.86 24.23 0.44
CA ARG A 47 1.49 23.96 1.74
C ARG A 47 2.18 22.60 1.68
N LYS A 48 3.51 22.61 1.56
CA LYS A 48 4.33 21.39 1.49
C LYS A 48 4.54 20.78 2.89
N GLY A 49 4.71 19.46 2.96
CA GLY A 49 5.11 18.75 4.18
C GLY A 49 4.12 18.75 5.35
N THR A 50 2.89 19.25 5.17
CA THR A 50 1.87 19.22 6.23
C THR A 50 1.33 17.80 6.44
N LEU A 51 0.83 17.51 7.65
CA LEU A 51 0.25 16.21 7.97
C LEU A 51 -0.91 15.82 7.04
N ARG A 52 -1.73 16.79 6.66
CA ARG A 52 -2.83 16.54 5.71
C ARG A 52 -2.31 16.08 4.35
N VAL A 53 -1.22 16.67 3.87
CA VAL A 53 -0.60 16.28 2.59
C VAL A 53 0.05 14.91 2.72
N LYS A 54 0.84 14.69 3.77
CA LYS A 54 1.53 13.41 4.00
C LYS A 54 0.57 12.23 4.15
N TYR A 55 -0.52 12.41 4.91
CA TYR A 55 -1.55 11.37 5.07
C TYR A 55 -2.50 11.29 3.87
N GLY A 56 -2.65 12.39 3.12
CA GLY A 56 -3.50 12.43 1.92
C GLY A 56 -2.87 11.74 0.72
N PHE A 57 -1.55 11.83 0.55
CA PHE A 57 -0.86 11.22 -0.59
C PHE A 57 -1.09 9.70 -0.72
N PRO A 58 -0.89 8.88 0.34
CA PRO A 58 -1.15 7.43 0.26
C PRO A 58 -2.62 7.08 -0.01
N VAL A 59 -3.57 7.97 0.28
CA VAL A 59 -5.00 7.72 0.02
C VAL A 59 -5.28 7.59 -1.47
N PHE A 60 -4.53 8.29 -2.32
CA PHE A 60 -4.67 8.19 -3.77
C PHE A 60 -4.14 6.87 -4.35
N GLN A 61 -3.44 6.06 -3.55
CA GLN A 61 -2.95 4.74 -3.97
C GLN A 61 -3.91 3.60 -3.59
N LYS A 62 -4.98 3.89 -2.82
CA LYS A 62 -5.92 2.85 -2.36
C LYS A 62 -6.59 2.12 -3.53
N GLY A 63 -6.81 0.82 -3.37
CA GLY A 63 -7.36 -0.06 -4.40
C GLY A 63 -6.35 -0.39 -5.50
N GLY A 64 -5.08 -0.04 -5.31
CA GLY A 64 -4.04 -0.20 -6.32
C GLY A 64 -2.92 -1.15 -5.94
N VAL A 65 -2.01 -1.34 -6.90
CA VAL A 65 -0.79 -2.13 -6.78
C VAL A 65 0.41 -1.19 -6.85
N CYS A 66 1.29 -1.26 -5.85
CA CYS A 66 2.63 -0.68 -5.93
C CYS A 66 3.64 -1.77 -6.33
N MET A 67 4.38 -1.55 -7.42
CA MET A 67 5.30 -2.56 -7.96
C MET A 67 6.77 -2.25 -7.63
N ASP A 68 7.49 -3.22 -7.04
CA ASP A 68 8.93 -3.11 -6.85
C ASP A 68 9.65 -3.31 -8.20
N ILE A 69 10.51 -2.36 -8.58
CA ILE A 69 11.26 -2.35 -9.84
C ILE A 69 12.75 -2.12 -9.61
N THR A 70 13.58 -2.63 -10.53
CA THR A 70 15.04 -2.44 -10.56
C THR A 70 15.53 -1.80 -11.86
N THR A 71 14.66 -1.63 -12.85
CA THR A 71 15.00 -0.99 -14.15
C THR A 71 13.84 -0.15 -14.67
N VAL A 72 14.12 0.76 -15.61
CA VAL A 72 13.12 1.62 -16.25
C VAL A 72 12.10 0.79 -17.02
N GLU A 73 12.53 -0.27 -17.71
CA GLU A 73 11.63 -1.14 -18.50
C GLU A 73 10.62 -1.86 -17.59
N GLN A 74 11.04 -2.27 -16.39
CA GLN A 74 10.10 -2.82 -15.40
C GLN A 74 9.11 -1.75 -14.93
N GLY A 75 9.57 -0.51 -14.76
CA GLY A 75 8.72 0.63 -14.46
C GLY A 75 7.65 0.87 -15.52
N GLN A 76 8.03 0.84 -16.80
CA GLN A 76 7.09 1.00 -17.92
C GLN A 76 6.08 -0.15 -17.97
N VAL A 77 6.52 -1.40 -17.74
CA VAL A 77 5.61 -2.54 -17.63
C VAL A 77 4.62 -2.35 -16.48
N ALA A 78 5.08 -1.83 -15.33
CA ALA A 78 4.21 -1.56 -14.19
C ALA A 78 3.16 -0.47 -14.50
N GLU A 79 3.60 0.63 -15.12
CA GLU A 79 2.72 1.73 -15.53
C GLU A 79 1.69 1.29 -16.57
N ASP A 80 2.13 0.59 -17.63
CA ASP A 80 1.25 0.03 -18.68
C ASP A 80 0.21 -0.94 -18.10
N ALA A 81 0.59 -1.72 -17.09
CA ALA A 81 -0.30 -2.66 -16.41
C ALA A 81 -1.32 -1.98 -15.47
N GLY A 82 -1.17 -0.68 -15.18
CA GLY A 82 -2.05 0.07 -14.29
C GLY A 82 -1.60 0.08 -12.82
N ALA A 83 -0.31 -0.05 -12.54
CA ALA A 83 0.22 0.20 -11.20
C ALA A 83 -0.06 1.65 -10.76
N VAL A 84 -0.42 1.84 -9.49
CA VAL A 84 -0.69 3.19 -8.94
C VAL A 84 0.56 3.91 -8.47
N SER A 85 1.66 3.18 -8.31
CA SER A 85 2.98 3.69 -7.95
C SER A 85 4.04 2.59 -8.19
N VAL A 86 5.30 2.99 -8.23
CA VAL A 86 6.45 2.08 -8.26
C VAL A 86 7.36 2.29 -7.05
N MET A 87 8.09 1.24 -6.70
CA MET A 87 9.08 1.24 -5.63
C MET A 87 10.44 0.85 -6.20
N VAL A 88 11.41 1.78 -6.19
CA VAL A 88 12.74 1.58 -6.76
C VAL A 88 13.69 0.98 -5.72
N LEU A 89 14.41 -0.05 -6.14
CA LEU A 89 15.42 -0.76 -5.34
C LEU A 89 16.55 -1.27 -6.25
N ASP A 90 17.74 -1.48 -5.66
CA ASP A 90 18.89 -2.06 -6.35
C ASP A 90 18.62 -3.51 -6.80
N LYS A 91 18.01 -4.31 -5.92
CA LYS A 91 17.73 -5.74 -6.14
C LYS A 91 16.42 -6.15 -5.52
N LEU A 92 15.66 -6.97 -6.26
CA LEU A 92 14.40 -7.53 -5.78
C LEU A 92 14.63 -8.37 -4.51
N PRO A 93 13.66 -8.44 -3.59
CA PRO A 93 13.82 -9.18 -2.33
C PRO A 93 14.25 -10.65 -2.53
N TYR A 94 13.85 -11.28 -3.64
CA TYR A 94 14.28 -12.63 -3.99
C TYR A 94 15.79 -12.71 -4.27
N ASP A 95 16.35 -11.72 -4.96
CA ASP A 95 17.78 -11.66 -5.26
C ASP A 95 18.60 -11.27 -4.03
N VAL A 96 18.08 -10.36 -3.19
CA VAL A 96 18.71 -9.98 -1.91
C VAL A 96 18.96 -11.21 -1.05
N ARG A 97 18.00 -12.15 -1.00
CA ARG A 97 18.16 -13.42 -0.29
C ARG A 97 19.26 -14.29 -0.88
N LYS A 98 19.33 -14.39 -2.21
CA LYS A 98 20.31 -15.24 -2.91
C LYS A 98 21.73 -14.68 -2.85
N SER A 99 21.89 -13.38 -3.02
CA SER A 99 23.21 -12.75 -3.06
C SER A 99 23.85 -12.68 -1.68
N GLY A 100 23.03 -12.67 -0.62
CA GLY A 100 23.50 -12.31 0.71
C GLY A 100 24.13 -10.92 0.74
N GLY A 101 24.86 -10.62 1.82
CA GLY A 101 25.58 -9.36 1.98
C GLY A 101 24.70 -8.19 2.47
N VAL A 102 25.19 -6.97 2.25
CA VAL A 102 24.56 -5.74 2.74
C VAL A 102 23.72 -5.12 1.62
N ALA A 103 22.41 -5.08 1.82
CA ALA A 103 21.47 -4.41 0.93
C ALA A 103 21.27 -2.95 1.39
N ARG A 104 21.36 -1.99 0.45
CA ARG A 104 21.35 -0.54 0.69
C ARG A 104 20.30 0.16 -0.18
N MET A 105 20.17 1.48 -0.01
CA MET A 105 19.42 2.35 -0.93
C MET A 105 19.89 2.15 -2.39
N ALA A 106 18.96 2.26 -3.33
CA ALA A 106 19.27 2.20 -4.76
C ALA A 106 20.14 3.39 -5.21
N ASP A 107 20.82 3.23 -6.34
CA ASP A 107 21.59 4.30 -6.94
C ASP A 107 20.69 5.48 -7.31
N VAL A 108 21.10 6.70 -6.94
CA VAL A 108 20.35 7.92 -7.23
C VAL A 108 20.09 8.08 -8.73
N LYS A 109 21.07 7.73 -9.57
CA LYS A 109 20.93 7.79 -11.04
C LYS A 109 19.77 6.95 -11.55
N LEU A 110 19.61 5.73 -11.01
CA LEU A 110 18.50 4.85 -11.39
C LEU A 110 17.16 5.46 -10.97
N ILE A 111 17.10 6.06 -9.77
CA ILE A 111 15.89 6.70 -9.27
C ILE A 111 15.50 7.89 -10.17
N GLU A 112 16.45 8.76 -10.48
CA GLU A 112 16.25 9.90 -11.39
C GLU A 112 15.80 9.42 -12.77
N GLU A 113 16.45 8.40 -13.33
CA GLU A 113 16.08 7.84 -14.63
C GLU A 113 14.65 7.27 -14.64
N VAL A 114 14.23 6.58 -13.57
CA VAL A 114 12.85 6.12 -13.42
C VAL A 114 11.88 7.28 -13.32
N MET A 115 12.20 8.33 -12.54
CA MET A 115 11.35 9.52 -12.39
C MET A 115 11.18 10.28 -13.71
N ASP A 116 12.19 10.28 -14.57
CA ASP A 116 12.13 10.95 -15.88
C ASP A 116 11.27 10.19 -16.90
N HIS A 117 11.10 8.87 -16.75
CA HIS A 117 10.41 8.02 -17.72
C HIS A 117 8.98 7.63 -17.33
N LEU A 118 8.62 7.73 -16.05
CA LEU A 118 7.29 7.34 -15.55
C LEU A 118 6.46 8.57 -15.16
N THR A 119 5.14 8.43 -15.26
CA THR A 119 4.17 9.45 -14.86
C THR A 119 3.48 9.15 -13.53
N ILE A 120 3.54 7.89 -13.09
CA ILE A 120 3.03 7.44 -11.78
C ILE A 120 4.04 7.71 -10.65
N PRO A 121 3.59 7.86 -9.38
CA PRO A 121 4.47 8.17 -8.26
C PRO A 121 5.62 7.19 -8.07
N VAL A 122 6.81 7.73 -7.80
CA VAL A 122 8.05 6.97 -7.62
C VAL A 122 8.46 6.99 -6.16
N SER A 123 8.50 5.80 -5.55
CA SER A 123 8.93 5.58 -4.17
C SER A 123 10.30 4.91 -4.15
N ALA A 124 11.05 5.02 -3.05
CA ALA A 124 12.31 4.30 -2.89
C ALA A 124 12.57 3.84 -1.45
N LYS A 125 13.39 2.80 -1.29
CA LYS A 125 13.68 2.17 0.01
C LYS A 125 14.94 2.74 0.67
N VAL A 126 14.87 2.90 1.99
CA VAL A 126 16.01 3.22 2.86
C VAL A 126 16.17 2.17 3.94
N ARG A 127 17.40 2.04 4.47
CA ARG A 127 17.68 1.17 5.59
C ARG A 127 17.06 1.72 6.87
N ILE A 128 16.60 0.83 7.74
CA ILE A 128 16.06 1.18 9.06
C ILE A 128 17.09 2.02 9.84
N GLY A 129 16.65 3.19 10.31
CA GLY A 129 17.46 4.14 11.08
C GLY A 129 18.40 5.03 10.24
N HIS A 130 18.42 4.91 8.91
CA HIS A 130 19.41 5.61 8.08
C HIS A 130 18.95 7.00 7.61
N TYR A 131 18.98 7.99 8.49
CA TYR A 131 18.55 9.37 8.20
C TYR A 131 19.16 9.96 6.91
N MET A 132 20.46 9.75 6.67
CA MET A 132 21.12 10.35 5.51
C MET A 132 20.66 9.76 4.18
N GLU A 133 20.25 8.49 4.12
CA GLU A 133 19.64 7.93 2.90
C GLU A 133 18.29 8.60 2.66
N ALA A 134 17.49 8.75 3.71
CA ALA A 134 16.20 9.44 3.60
C ALA A 134 16.33 10.92 3.20
N ARG A 135 17.35 11.64 3.68
CA ARG A 135 17.61 13.03 3.29
C ARG A 135 18.02 13.14 1.83
N ILE A 136 18.80 12.18 1.33
CA ILE A 136 19.15 12.11 -0.09
C ILE A 136 17.90 11.90 -0.93
N LEU A 137 17.06 10.91 -0.59
CA LEU A 137 15.83 10.64 -1.35
C LEU A 137 14.84 11.81 -1.31
N GLU A 138 14.69 12.47 -0.16
CA GLU A 138 13.89 13.69 -0.04
C GLU A 138 14.42 14.82 -0.94
N ALA A 139 15.74 14.96 -1.06
CA ALA A 139 16.36 15.97 -1.92
C ALA A 139 16.24 15.63 -3.42
N VAL A 140 16.30 14.35 -3.77
CA VAL A 140 16.03 13.85 -5.14
C VAL A 140 14.57 14.10 -5.52
N GLY A 141 13.66 14.05 -4.55
CA GLY A 141 12.25 14.38 -4.75
C GLY A 141 11.36 13.17 -5.00
N VAL A 142 11.70 12.00 -4.42
CA VAL A 142 10.80 10.84 -4.44
C VAL A 142 9.49 11.15 -3.73
N ASP A 143 8.40 10.52 -4.14
CA ASP A 143 7.06 10.81 -3.62
C ASP A 143 6.78 10.16 -2.26
N LEU A 144 7.46 9.05 -1.96
CA LEU A 144 7.31 8.28 -0.72
C LEU A 144 8.60 7.52 -0.41
N ILE A 145 8.99 7.50 0.87
CA ILE A 145 10.14 6.71 1.33
C ILE A 145 9.65 5.48 2.09
N ASP A 146 10.19 4.30 1.75
CA ASP A 146 9.96 3.07 2.50
C ASP A 146 11.15 2.75 3.40
N GLU A 147 11.00 2.96 4.70
CA GLU A 147 11.98 2.52 5.69
C GLU A 147 11.81 1.02 5.93
N SER A 148 12.65 0.24 5.26
CA SER A 148 12.35 -1.15 4.92
C SER A 148 13.26 -2.16 5.63
N GLU A 149 12.63 -3.16 6.23
CA GLU A 149 13.23 -4.35 6.84
C GLU A 149 13.91 -5.29 5.82
N VAL A 150 13.60 -5.14 4.53
CA VAL A 150 14.23 -5.93 3.46
C VAL A 150 15.69 -5.52 3.27
N LEU A 151 16.00 -4.24 3.50
CA LEU A 151 17.38 -3.75 3.47
C LEU A 151 18.10 -4.09 4.79
N THR A 152 19.43 -4.01 4.81
CA THR A 152 20.20 -4.29 6.02
C THR A 152 20.03 -3.15 7.03
N PRO A 153 19.46 -3.36 8.22
CA PRO A 153 19.27 -2.30 9.21
C PRO A 153 20.60 -1.62 9.59
N VAL A 154 20.55 -0.32 9.87
CA VAL A 154 21.72 0.44 10.36
C VAL A 154 21.61 0.75 11.84
N ASP A 155 20.41 1.06 12.32
CA ASP A 155 20.12 1.18 13.76
C ASP A 155 19.14 0.07 14.14
N GLU A 156 19.59 -0.83 15.02
CA GLU A 156 18.79 -1.94 15.54
C GLU A 156 17.91 -1.55 16.73
N LYS A 157 17.90 -0.28 17.14
CA LYS A 157 17.13 0.23 18.29
C LYS A 157 16.14 1.30 17.90
N HIS A 158 16.46 2.12 16.91
CA HIS A 158 15.65 3.26 16.52
C HIS A 158 15.36 3.29 15.03
N HIS A 159 14.13 3.65 14.70
CA HIS A 159 13.76 4.03 13.34
C HIS A 159 13.98 5.53 13.14
N ILE A 160 13.88 5.98 11.89
CA ILE A 160 13.94 7.40 11.53
C ILE A 160 12.78 8.15 12.20
N ASN A 161 13.06 9.33 12.74
CA ASN A 161 12.09 10.33 13.16
C ASN A 161 11.50 11.01 11.91
N LYS A 162 10.40 10.44 11.42
CA LYS A 162 9.77 10.80 10.15
C LYS A 162 9.06 12.16 10.21
N TRP A 163 8.90 12.73 11.42
CA TRP A 163 8.39 14.08 11.62
C TRP A 163 9.33 15.17 11.07
N GLU A 164 10.63 14.90 10.95
CA GLU A 164 11.62 15.88 10.46
C GLU A 164 11.69 16.00 8.94
N PHE A 165 10.89 15.22 8.21
CA PHE A 165 10.88 15.17 6.76
C PHE A 165 9.60 15.81 6.25
N SER A 166 9.58 16.31 5.02
CA SER A 166 8.38 16.74 4.30
C SER A 166 7.78 15.60 3.48
N VAL A 167 8.62 14.71 2.93
CA VAL A 167 8.20 13.51 2.21
C VAL A 167 7.50 12.52 3.14
N PRO A 168 6.39 11.87 2.74
CA PRO A 168 5.74 10.84 3.54
C PRO A 168 6.58 9.55 3.60
N PHE A 169 6.30 8.74 4.62
CA PHE A 169 6.97 7.46 4.83
C PHE A 169 5.97 6.31 4.90
N VAL A 170 6.38 5.16 4.38
CA VAL A 170 5.77 3.86 4.64
C VAL A 170 6.71 3.00 5.48
N ASN A 171 6.15 2.23 6.41
CA ASN A 171 6.89 1.27 7.22
C ASN A 171 6.16 -0.09 7.25
N GLY A 172 6.96 -1.16 7.38
CA GLY A 172 6.46 -2.52 7.63
C GLY A 172 6.04 -2.75 9.08
N ALA A 173 4.95 -3.48 9.30
CA ALA A 173 4.51 -3.95 10.62
C ALA A 173 4.01 -5.41 10.59
N ARG A 174 4.12 -6.10 11.72
CA ARG A 174 3.64 -7.48 11.90
C ARG A 174 2.40 -7.58 12.77
N ASP A 175 2.25 -6.64 13.69
CA ASP A 175 1.16 -6.54 14.65
C ASP A 175 0.74 -5.07 14.83
N LEU A 176 -0.34 -4.86 15.58
CA LEU A 176 -0.90 -3.52 15.76
C LEU A 176 0.04 -2.62 16.58
N GLY A 177 0.71 -3.16 17.60
CA GLY A 177 1.66 -2.39 18.41
C GLY A 177 2.80 -1.82 17.57
N GLU A 178 3.41 -2.65 16.71
CA GLU A 178 4.45 -2.24 15.77
C GLU A 178 3.92 -1.16 14.81
N ALA A 179 2.74 -1.36 14.22
CA ALA A 179 2.12 -0.36 13.33
C ALA A 179 1.92 0.99 14.02
N LEU A 180 1.37 1.00 15.25
CA LEU A 180 1.13 2.22 15.99
C LEU A 180 2.43 2.91 16.45
N ARG A 181 3.50 2.16 16.74
CA ARG A 181 4.83 2.74 17.01
C ARG A 181 5.38 3.46 15.78
N ARG A 182 5.29 2.85 14.59
CA ARG A 182 5.71 3.49 13.33
C ARG A 182 4.92 4.76 13.03
N ILE A 183 3.61 4.76 13.28
CA ILE A 183 2.77 5.96 13.15
C ILE A 183 3.18 7.03 14.16
N THR A 184 3.50 6.65 15.40
CA THR A 184 4.01 7.56 16.44
C THR A 184 5.32 8.22 16.02
N GLU A 185 6.18 7.50 15.29
CA GLU A 185 7.42 8.02 14.71
C GLU A 185 7.21 8.87 13.44
N GLY A 186 5.98 8.99 12.94
CA GLY A 186 5.60 9.84 11.80
C GLY A 186 5.33 9.09 10.48
N ALA A 187 5.19 7.76 10.50
CA ALA A 187 4.79 7.00 9.31
C ALA A 187 3.41 7.46 8.82
N SER A 188 3.30 7.67 7.51
CA SER A 188 2.08 8.13 6.83
C SER A 188 1.31 7.01 6.16
N MET A 189 1.92 5.83 6.08
CA MET A 189 1.39 4.62 5.50
C MET A 189 2.03 3.43 6.24
N ILE A 190 1.28 2.34 6.38
CA ILE A 190 1.77 1.07 6.90
C ILE A 190 1.62 0.01 5.81
N ARG A 191 2.50 -0.98 5.82
CA ARG A 191 2.33 -2.22 5.08
C ARG A 191 2.62 -3.42 5.98
N THR A 192 2.06 -4.58 5.69
CA THR A 192 2.54 -5.81 6.34
C THR A 192 3.98 -6.09 5.96
N LYS A 193 4.79 -6.68 6.85
CA LYS A 193 6.14 -7.15 6.47
C LYS A 193 6.07 -8.36 5.51
N GLY A 194 5.20 -9.31 5.86
CA GLY A 194 5.13 -10.62 5.22
C GLY A 194 6.50 -11.30 5.24
N GLU A 195 6.78 -12.24 4.32
CA GLU A 195 8.14 -12.76 4.13
C GLU A 195 8.61 -12.46 2.69
N ALA A 196 9.13 -11.24 2.51
CA ALA A 196 9.46 -10.70 1.19
C ALA A 196 10.39 -11.62 0.38
N GLY A 197 10.08 -11.83 -0.91
CA GLY A 197 10.92 -12.64 -1.80
C GLY A 197 10.79 -14.15 -1.66
N THR A 198 9.84 -14.66 -0.86
CA THR A 198 9.58 -16.11 -0.75
C THR A 198 8.52 -16.63 -1.71
N GLY A 199 7.69 -15.75 -2.28
CA GLY A 199 6.52 -16.16 -3.06
C GLY A 199 5.46 -16.91 -2.22
N ASN A 200 5.49 -16.75 -0.90
CA ASN A 200 4.54 -17.37 0.02
C ASN A 200 3.82 -16.29 0.84
N VAL A 201 2.53 -16.10 0.57
CA VAL A 201 1.68 -15.06 1.17
C VAL A 201 1.31 -15.34 2.65
N ALA A 202 1.62 -16.52 3.19
CA ALA A 202 1.16 -16.96 4.51
C ALA A 202 1.51 -15.97 5.64
N GLU A 203 2.72 -15.40 5.64
CA GLU A 203 3.11 -14.43 6.67
C GLU A 203 2.42 -13.08 6.50
N ALA A 204 2.17 -12.64 5.26
CA ALA A 204 1.38 -11.43 5.02
C ALA A 204 -0.06 -11.61 5.52
N VAL A 205 -0.67 -12.78 5.27
CA VAL A 205 -1.98 -13.15 5.82
C VAL A 205 -1.96 -13.16 7.35
N ARG A 206 -0.93 -13.74 7.96
CA ARG A 206 -0.78 -13.78 9.42
C ARG A 206 -0.74 -12.36 10.01
N HIS A 207 0.10 -11.49 9.47
CA HIS A 207 0.23 -10.10 9.93
C HIS A 207 -1.06 -9.32 9.74
N MET A 208 -1.69 -9.43 8.57
CA MET A 208 -2.94 -8.71 8.30
C MET A 208 -4.05 -9.14 9.27
N LYS A 209 -4.23 -10.44 9.48
CA LYS A 209 -5.20 -10.96 10.45
C LYS A 209 -4.89 -10.53 11.87
N GLN A 210 -3.62 -10.46 12.25
CA GLN A 210 -3.22 -10.01 13.58
C GLN A 210 -3.52 -8.53 13.79
N ILE A 211 -3.11 -7.65 12.86
CA ILE A 211 -3.41 -6.21 12.91
C ILE A 211 -4.93 -5.99 12.97
N MET A 212 -5.68 -6.58 12.04
CA MET A 212 -7.13 -6.41 11.97
C MET A 212 -7.86 -6.99 13.19
N GLY A 213 -7.43 -8.16 13.68
CA GLY A 213 -7.98 -8.80 14.86
C GLY A 213 -7.77 -7.97 16.13
N GLU A 214 -6.57 -7.42 16.32
CA GLU A 214 -6.27 -6.53 17.45
C GLU A 214 -7.07 -5.23 17.38
N ILE A 215 -7.28 -4.67 16.17
CA ILE A 215 -8.15 -3.50 15.99
C ILE A 215 -9.59 -3.83 16.42
N GLN A 216 -10.14 -4.98 16.01
CA GLN A 216 -11.48 -5.38 16.43
C GLN A 216 -11.54 -5.61 17.94
N ALA A 217 -10.49 -6.17 18.56
CA ALA A 217 -10.42 -6.34 20.00
C ALA A 217 -10.46 -4.98 20.72
N LEU A 218 -9.67 -3.99 20.27
CA LEU A 218 -9.67 -2.64 20.84
C LEU A 218 -11.06 -1.97 20.81
N ARG A 219 -11.85 -2.19 19.75
CA ARG A 219 -13.21 -1.63 19.65
C ARG A 219 -14.12 -2.11 20.77
N CYS A 220 -13.95 -3.36 21.20
CA CYS A 220 -14.76 -4.00 22.23
C CYS A 220 -14.24 -3.77 23.65
N MET A 221 -12.98 -3.32 23.80
CA MET A 221 -12.39 -3.01 25.10
C MET A 221 -12.98 -1.75 25.72
N SER A 222 -13.05 -1.74 27.05
CA SER A 222 -13.33 -0.56 27.86
C SER A 222 -12.20 0.48 27.77
N PRO A 223 -12.46 1.76 28.09
CA PRO A 223 -11.42 2.80 28.09
C PRO A 223 -10.22 2.47 29.00
N GLU A 224 -10.44 1.81 30.14
CA GLU A 224 -9.36 1.41 31.06
C GLU A 224 -8.48 0.30 30.47
N GLU A 225 -9.08 -0.69 29.80
CA GLU A 225 -8.35 -1.74 29.10
C GLU A 225 -7.52 -1.19 27.93
N ARG A 226 -8.06 -0.21 27.20
CA ARG A 226 -7.33 0.49 26.12
C ARG A 226 -6.11 1.25 26.66
N LEU A 227 -6.20 1.84 27.85
CA LEU A 227 -5.06 2.47 28.50
C LEU A 227 -3.95 1.45 28.84
N ASN A 228 -4.33 0.26 29.30
CA ASN A 228 -3.35 -0.82 29.53
C ASN A 228 -2.73 -1.30 28.21
N LYS A 229 -3.53 -1.43 27.13
CA LYS A 229 -3.01 -1.75 25.81
C LYS A 229 -2.06 -0.70 25.26
N ALA A 230 -2.34 0.59 25.46
CA ALA A 230 -1.41 1.66 25.06
C ALA A 230 -0.03 1.52 25.72
N ARG A 231 0.00 1.15 27.02
CA ARG A 231 1.26 0.87 27.75
C ARG A 231 1.96 -0.38 27.21
N GLU A 232 1.22 -1.45 26.93
CA GLU A 232 1.76 -2.70 26.36
C GLU A 232 2.39 -2.45 24.99
N TYR A 233 1.71 -1.70 24.13
CA TYR A 233 2.20 -1.37 22.78
C TYR A 233 3.35 -0.36 22.80
N GLY A 234 3.49 0.43 23.88
CA GLY A 234 4.46 1.51 23.98
C GLY A 234 4.12 2.71 23.10
N VAL A 235 2.83 3.07 23.02
CA VAL A 235 2.34 4.14 22.14
C VAL A 235 1.41 5.12 22.89
N PRO A 236 1.21 6.35 22.36
CA PRO A 236 0.26 7.30 22.95
C PRO A 236 -1.16 6.73 23.05
N HIS A 237 -1.80 6.95 24.18
CA HIS A 237 -3.16 6.46 24.44
C HIS A 237 -4.17 7.01 23.43
N GLU A 238 -4.01 8.27 23.03
CA GLU A 238 -4.85 8.95 22.04
C GLU A 238 -4.84 8.23 20.69
N LEU A 239 -3.71 7.61 20.33
CA LEU A 239 -3.58 6.87 19.08
C LEU A 239 -4.33 5.53 19.15
N VAL A 240 -4.30 4.85 20.29
CA VAL A 240 -5.09 3.65 20.54
C VAL A 240 -6.58 3.97 20.51
N GLU A 241 -6.98 5.06 21.19
CA GLU A 241 -8.38 5.49 21.21
C GLU A 241 -8.88 5.92 19.82
N LEU A 242 -8.06 6.62 19.06
CA LEU A 242 -8.36 6.96 17.66
C LEU A 242 -8.55 5.69 16.82
N THR A 243 -7.64 4.72 16.95
CA THR A 243 -7.69 3.45 16.21
C THR A 243 -8.94 2.65 16.57
N ALA A 244 -9.27 2.56 17.87
CA ALA A 244 -10.48 1.90 18.35
C ALA A 244 -11.74 2.59 17.83
N ARG A 245 -11.79 3.92 17.87
CA ARG A 245 -12.94 4.70 17.37
C ARG A 245 -13.14 4.55 15.86
N LEU A 246 -12.04 4.55 15.08
CA LEU A 246 -12.10 4.39 13.63
C LEU A 246 -12.40 2.94 13.21
N GLY A 247 -12.07 1.96 14.05
CA GLY A 247 -12.14 0.54 13.68
C GLY A 247 -11.18 0.14 12.57
N ARG A 248 -10.13 0.94 12.35
CA ARG A 248 -9.04 0.75 11.38
C ARG A 248 -7.82 1.57 11.81
N LEU A 249 -6.66 1.33 11.17
CA LEU A 249 -5.50 2.21 11.33
C LEU A 249 -5.84 3.64 10.86
N PRO A 250 -5.30 4.69 11.51
CA PRO A 250 -5.54 6.08 11.12
C PRO A 250 -4.83 6.48 9.81
N VAL A 251 -4.01 5.59 9.24
CA VAL A 251 -3.29 5.75 7.97
C VAL A 251 -3.72 4.66 6.97
N VAL A 252 -3.16 4.69 5.77
CA VAL A 252 -3.35 3.64 4.75
C VAL A 252 -2.57 2.38 5.14
N ASN A 253 -3.16 1.19 4.95
CA ASN A 253 -2.55 -0.10 5.30
C ASN A 253 -2.53 -1.07 4.12
N PHE A 254 -1.36 -1.28 3.52
CA PHE A 254 -1.20 -2.22 2.40
C PHE A 254 -0.77 -3.61 2.86
N ALA A 255 -1.03 -4.61 2.02
CA ALA A 255 -0.39 -5.91 2.16
C ALA A 255 0.91 -5.95 1.37
N ALA A 256 1.95 -6.54 1.94
CA ALA A 256 3.21 -6.82 1.27
C ALA A 256 3.83 -8.13 1.74
N GLY A 257 4.62 -8.73 0.85
CA GLY A 257 5.43 -9.91 1.12
C GLY A 257 4.76 -11.23 0.67
N GLY A 258 5.34 -11.87 -0.35
CA GLY A 258 4.96 -13.22 -0.76
C GLY A 258 3.75 -13.34 -1.68
N ILE A 259 3.15 -12.21 -2.10
CA ILE A 259 2.11 -12.18 -3.14
C ILE A 259 2.76 -12.56 -4.48
N ALA A 260 2.24 -13.62 -5.12
CA ALA A 260 2.75 -14.13 -6.39
C ALA A 260 1.67 -14.35 -7.46
N THR A 261 0.40 -14.43 -7.04
CA THR A 261 -0.75 -14.73 -7.90
C THR A 261 -1.87 -13.69 -7.75
N PRO A 262 -2.76 -13.56 -8.77
CA PRO A 262 -4.00 -12.78 -8.66
C PRO A 262 -4.85 -13.19 -7.45
N ALA A 263 -4.97 -14.50 -7.19
CA ALA A 263 -5.69 -15.00 -6.02
C ALA A 263 -5.08 -14.55 -4.68
N ASP A 264 -3.75 -14.52 -4.55
CA ASP A 264 -3.09 -13.99 -3.35
C ASP A 264 -3.42 -12.51 -3.15
N ALA A 265 -3.39 -11.73 -4.24
CA ALA A 265 -3.65 -10.30 -4.18
C ALA A 265 -5.11 -10.02 -3.77
N ALA A 266 -6.07 -10.72 -4.38
CA ALA A 266 -7.49 -10.64 -4.02
C ALA A 266 -7.75 -11.06 -2.57
N LEU A 267 -7.07 -12.12 -2.08
CA LEU A 267 -7.15 -12.55 -0.68
C LEU A 267 -6.70 -11.44 0.27
N MET A 268 -5.63 -10.72 -0.05
CA MET A 268 -5.17 -9.64 0.81
C MET A 268 -6.17 -8.47 0.87
N MET A 269 -6.80 -8.13 -0.25
CA MET A 269 -7.89 -7.14 -0.27
C MET A 269 -9.10 -7.60 0.55
N TYR A 270 -9.51 -8.87 0.40
CA TYR A 270 -10.57 -9.49 1.20
C TYR A 270 -10.30 -9.43 2.71
N LEU A 271 -9.03 -9.54 3.13
CA LEU A 271 -8.62 -9.43 4.54
C LEU A 271 -8.59 -7.98 5.07
N GLY A 272 -8.95 -7.00 4.25
CA GLY A 272 -9.03 -5.58 4.63
C GLY A 272 -7.78 -4.76 4.34
N ALA A 273 -6.91 -5.21 3.42
CA ALA A 273 -5.86 -4.36 2.89
C ALA A 273 -6.45 -3.19 2.06
N ASP A 274 -5.83 -2.02 2.15
CA ASP A 274 -6.16 -0.87 1.31
C ASP A 274 -5.55 -0.96 -0.11
N GLY A 275 -4.66 -1.93 -0.35
CA GLY A 275 -3.88 -2.10 -1.57
C GLY A 275 -2.74 -3.11 -1.35
N VAL A 276 -1.93 -3.38 -2.38
CA VAL A 276 -0.86 -4.39 -2.30
C VAL A 276 0.47 -3.89 -2.84
N PHE A 277 1.57 -4.37 -2.25
CA PHE A 277 2.92 -4.26 -2.79
C PHE A 277 3.35 -5.60 -3.39
N VAL A 278 3.82 -5.59 -4.63
CA VAL A 278 4.31 -6.79 -5.32
C VAL A 278 5.62 -6.51 -6.05
N GLY A 279 6.61 -7.39 -5.84
CA GLY A 279 7.91 -7.27 -6.49
C GLY A 279 8.32 -8.55 -7.18
N SER A 280 8.98 -9.42 -6.42
CA SER A 280 9.47 -10.71 -6.93
C SER A 280 8.38 -11.56 -7.58
N GLY A 281 7.12 -11.46 -7.12
CA GLY A 281 6.01 -12.21 -7.71
C GLY A 281 5.80 -11.92 -9.20
N ILE A 282 6.07 -10.69 -9.63
CA ILE A 282 5.94 -10.25 -11.02
C ILE A 282 7.25 -10.45 -11.77
N PHE A 283 8.32 -9.74 -11.38
CA PHE A 283 9.54 -9.65 -12.20
C PHE A 283 10.51 -10.83 -12.05
N LYS A 284 10.18 -11.83 -11.22
CA LYS A 284 10.84 -13.16 -11.22
C LYS A 284 10.01 -14.27 -11.85
N SER A 285 8.86 -13.92 -12.43
CA SER A 285 8.11 -14.82 -13.30
C SER A 285 8.67 -14.81 -14.73
N GLN A 286 8.19 -15.73 -15.55
CA GLN A 286 8.48 -15.76 -17.01
C GLN A 286 7.41 -15.01 -17.83
N ASP A 287 6.38 -14.46 -17.18
CA ASP A 287 5.26 -13.71 -17.76
C ASP A 287 5.00 -12.38 -17.01
N PRO A 288 6.00 -11.51 -16.84
CA PRO A 288 5.89 -10.34 -15.97
C PRO A 288 4.83 -9.32 -16.42
N ARG A 289 4.60 -9.14 -17.73
CA ARG A 289 3.63 -8.18 -18.24
C ARG A 289 2.20 -8.66 -17.97
N GLU A 290 1.89 -9.88 -18.39
CA GLU A 290 0.57 -10.50 -18.18
C GLU A 290 0.27 -10.65 -16.69
N ARG A 291 1.29 -10.97 -15.88
CA ARG A 291 1.14 -11.11 -14.43
C ARG A 291 0.94 -9.78 -13.73
N ALA A 292 1.61 -8.71 -14.16
CA ALA A 292 1.39 -7.38 -13.63
C ALA A 292 -0.07 -6.95 -13.86
N GLU A 293 -0.57 -7.09 -15.09
CA GLU A 293 -1.95 -6.75 -15.46
C GLU A 293 -2.98 -7.60 -14.69
N ALA A 294 -2.76 -8.92 -14.62
CA ALA A 294 -3.62 -9.82 -13.87
C ALA A 294 -3.73 -9.47 -12.39
N ILE A 295 -2.61 -9.09 -11.76
CA ILE A 295 -2.60 -8.68 -10.34
C ILE A 295 -3.34 -7.36 -10.15
N VAL A 296 -3.18 -6.40 -11.07
CA VAL A 296 -3.91 -5.12 -11.03
C VAL A 296 -5.42 -5.35 -11.15
N ILE A 297 -5.87 -6.17 -12.10
CA ILE A 297 -7.29 -6.53 -12.27
C ILE A 297 -7.82 -7.19 -10.99
N ALA A 298 -7.10 -8.17 -10.44
CA ALA A 298 -7.55 -8.89 -9.25
C ALA A 298 -7.59 -8.01 -7.99
N VAL A 299 -6.80 -6.94 -7.92
CA VAL A 299 -6.86 -5.98 -6.81
C VAL A 299 -7.98 -4.97 -7.01
N GLY A 300 -8.23 -4.53 -8.24
CA GLY A 300 -9.34 -3.62 -8.56
C GLY A 300 -10.72 -4.27 -8.46
N MET A 301 -10.80 -5.57 -8.72
CA MET A 301 -12.06 -6.36 -8.77
C MET A 301 -12.01 -7.57 -7.82
N TRP A 302 -11.35 -7.44 -6.68
CA TRP A 302 -11.14 -8.55 -5.72
C TRP A 302 -12.43 -9.18 -5.19
N ASP A 303 -13.53 -8.43 -5.19
CA ASP A 303 -14.86 -8.84 -4.71
C ASP A 303 -15.73 -9.46 -5.82
N ASP A 304 -15.25 -9.49 -7.06
CA ASP A 304 -15.86 -10.19 -8.20
C ASP A 304 -15.07 -11.47 -8.51
N PRO A 305 -15.58 -12.65 -8.09
CA PRO A 305 -14.92 -13.93 -8.36
C PRO A 305 -14.72 -14.23 -9.85
N GLU A 306 -15.61 -13.75 -10.73
CA GLU A 306 -15.47 -13.99 -12.18
C GLU A 306 -14.30 -13.18 -12.74
N ALA A 307 -14.19 -11.91 -12.37
CA ALA A 307 -13.04 -11.08 -12.73
C ALA A 307 -11.71 -11.66 -12.22
N VAL A 308 -11.69 -12.17 -10.98
CA VAL A 308 -10.49 -12.83 -10.42
C VAL A 308 -10.17 -14.13 -11.17
N VAL A 309 -11.17 -14.88 -11.63
CA VAL A 309 -10.94 -16.07 -12.48
C VAL A 309 -10.34 -15.67 -13.83
N GLU A 310 -10.84 -14.62 -14.48
CA GLU A 310 -10.26 -14.14 -15.74
C GLU A 310 -8.83 -13.63 -15.55
N ALA A 311 -8.57 -12.86 -14.49
CA ALA A 311 -7.20 -12.45 -14.12
C ALA A 311 -6.29 -13.67 -13.90
N GLN A 312 -6.75 -14.68 -13.16
CA GLN A 312 -5.97 -15.89 -12.90
C GLN A 312 -5.68 -16.68 -14.19
N ARG A 313 -6.58 -16.65 -15.20
CA ARG A 313 -6.37 -17.31 -16.50
C ARG A 313 -5.32 -16.64 -17.38
N MET A 314 -5.00 -15.37 -17.14
CA MET A 314 -3.96 -14.65 -17.88
C MET A 314 -2.56 -15.19 -17.60
N ILE A 315 -2.35 -15.82 -16.43
CA ILE A 315 -1.04 -16.32 -16.00
C ILE A 315 -0.98 -17.84 -15.95
N SER A 316 0.25 -18.37 -15.88
CA SER A 316 0.48 -19.80 -15.67
C SER A 316 1.34 -20.04 -14.44
N GLU A 317 0.93 -20.97 -13.56
CA GLU A 317 1.76 -21.36 -12.42
C GLU A 317 3.11 -21.95 -12.81
N GLY A 318 3.20 -22.57 -13.99
CA GLY A 318 4.48 -23.06 -14.52
C GLY A 318 5.48 -21.93 -14.83
N LYS A 319 5.00 -20.68 -14.95
CA LYS A 319 5.80 -19.48 -15.16
C LYS A 319 6.03 -18.66 -13.89
N SER A 320 5.44 -19.07 -12.77
CA SER A 320 5.58 -18.39 -11.47
C SER A 320 7.03 -18.45 -10.96
N MET A 321 7.38 -17.50 -10.08
CA MET A 321 8.65 -17.57 -9.36
C MET A 321 8.73 -18.85 -8.51
N MET A 322 9.93 -19.39 -8.33
CA MET A 322 10.11 -20.52 -7.42
C MET A 322 9.90 -20.08 -5.97
N GLY A 323 8.87 -20.62 -5.33
CA GLY A 323 8.56 -20.36 -3.93
C GLY A 323 9.63 -20.93 -2.98
N ILE A 324 9.80 -20.28 -1.84
CA ILE A 324 10.67 -20.73 -0.75
C ILE A 324 9.78 -21.09 0.44
N ASP A 325 9.92 -22.32 0.93
CA ASP A 325 9.25 -22.74 2.16
C ASP A 325 9.90 -22.03 3.36
N ILE A 326 9.11 -21.18 4.03
CA ILE A 326 9.53 -20.35 5.16
C ILE A 326 10.05 -21.22 6.31
N ARG A 327 9.53 -22.45 6.48
CA ARG A 327 9.97 -23.36 7.55
C ARG A 327 11.40 -23.86 7.38
N LYS A 328 11.97 -23.72 6.17
CA LYS A 328 13.35 -24.08 5.87
C LYS A 328 14.33 -22.93 6.06
N LEU A 329 13.82 -21.71 6.28
CA LEU A 329 14.66 -20.55 6.55
C LEU A 329 15.12 -20.56 8.02
N ARG A 330 16.39 -20.25 8.23
CA ARG A 330 16.93 -20.02 9.57
C ARG A 330 16.40 -18.70 10.14
N PRO A 331 16.35 -18.53 11.47
CA PRO A 331 15.87 -17.29 12.08
C PRO A 331 16.57 -16.02 11.57
N GLU A 332 17.87 -16.11 11.25
CA GLU A 332 18.66 -14.97 10.75
C GLU A 332 18.33 -14.60 9.28
N GLU A 333 17.69 -15.51 8.55
CA GLU A 333 17.29 -15.35 7.16
C GLU A 333 15.87 -14.77 7.02
N LEU A 334 15.12 -14.70 8.12
CA LEU A 334 13.83 -14.06 8.17
C LEU A 334 14.01 -12.54 8.07
N LEU A 335 13.42 -11.94 7.05
CA LEU A 335 13.48 -10.49 6.87
C LEU A 335 12.47 -9.79 7.77
N GLN A 336 11.34 -10.45 8.04
CA GLN A 336 10.24 -9.88 8.81
C GLN A 336 10.59 -9.58 10.28
N VAL A 337 11.59 -10.27 10.83
CA VAL A 337 12.00 -10.10 12.24
C VAL A 337 12.95 -8.94 12.44
N ARG A 338 13.41 -8.30 11.36
CA ARG A 338 14.31 -7.14 11.41
C ARG A 338 13.52 -5.87 11.76
N GLY A 339 14.15 -4.97 12.52
CA GLY A 339 13.51 -3.76 13.06
C GLY A 339 12.73 -4.03 14.35
N VAL A 340 12.74 -3.07 15.27
CA VAL A 340 12.14 -3.14 16.64
C VAL A 340 10.70 -2.63 16.71
#